data_AF-A0A2K0W9J6-F1
#
_entry.id   AF-A0A2K0W9J6-F1
#
_cell.length_a   1.000
_cell.length_b   1.000
_cell.length_c   1.000
_cell.angle_alpha   90.00
_cell.angle_beta   90.00
_cell.angle_gamma   90.00
#
_symmetry.space_group_name_H-M   'P 1'
#
loop_
_entity.id
_entity.type
_entity.pdbx_description
1 polymer ?
#
loop_
_entity_poly.entity_id
_entity_poly.type
_entity_poly.pdbx_seq_one_letter_code
_entity_poly.pdbx_strand_id
1 'polypeptide(L)'
;MLYSIIVTIAIFSLAAMALPPARDAIHADDLERYDEVMKTLAGNQILDFYLENQVVKLNIHEYPTEQIVKSAVFKPSRNADAYFKQKDELAKKFLQQYPGKGQCELE
;
A
#
# COMPACT_ATOMS: atom_id res chain seq x y z
N MET A 1 25.10 -23.66 -13.00
CA MET A 1 24.89 -22.27 -13.42
C MET A 1 23.42 -21.95 -13.21
N LEU A 2 23.02 -21.66 -11.97
CA LEU A 2 21.62 -21.39 -11.63
C LEU A 2 21.30 -19.94 -11.99
N TYR A 3 20.42 -19.74 -12.98
CA TYR A 3 19.82 -18.45 -13.26
C TYR A 3 18.79 -18.15 -12.17
N SER A 4 19.12 -17.26 -11.25
CA SER A 4 18.15 -16.66 -10.33
C SER A 4 17.24 -15.72 -11.12
N ILE A 5 15.99 -16.12 -11.35
CA ILE A 5 14.96 -15.22 -11.88
C ILE A 5 14.50 -14.36 -10.70
N ILE A 6 15.01 -13.13 -10.63
CA ILE A 6 14.49 -12.10 -9.72
C ILE A 6 13.15 -11.66 -10.31
N VAL A 7 12.04 -12.10 -9.71
CA VAL A 7 10.70 -11.62 -10.07
C VAL A 7 10.50 -10.26 -9.39
N THR A 8 10.88 -9.19 -10.09
CA THR A 8 10.59 -7.83 -9.66
C THR A 8 9.10 -7.57 -9.87
N ILE A 9 8.27 -7.79 -8.85
CA ILE A 9 6.85 -7.44 -8.87
C ILE A 9 6.76 -5.91 -8.78
N ALA A 10 6.89 -5.25 -9.92
CA ALA A 10 6.63 -3.83 -10.07
C ALA A 10 5.11 -3.60 -9.99
N ILE A 11 4.58 -3.41 -8.77
CA ILE A 11 3.20 -2.95 -8.52
C ILE A 11 3.13 -1.45 -8.87
N PHE A 12 3.40 -1.08 -10.12
CA PHE A 12 3.47 0.32 -10.55
C PHE A 12 2.13 0.87 -11.06
N SER A 13 1.10 0.03 -11.23
CA SER A 13 -0.18 0.44 -11.85
C SER A 13 -1.37 0.55 -10.90
N LEU A 14 -1.28 0.09 -9.64
CA LEU A 14 -2.34 0.36 -8.63
C LEU A 14 -2.21 1.75 -7.99
N ALA A 15 -1.06 2.41 -8.12
CA ALA A 15 -0.79 3.68 -7.44
C ALA A 15 -1.71 4.84 -7.90
N ALA A 16 -2.11 4.86 -9.17
CA ALA A 16 -2.89 5.98 -9.71
C ALA A 16 -4.36 5.99 -9.28
N MET A 17 -4.99 4.82 -9.10
CA MET A 17 -6.38 4.72 -8.63
C MET A 17 -6.52 4.62 -7.11
N ALA A 18 -5.41 4.45 -6.38
CA ALA A 18 -5.41 4.38 -4.91
C ALA A 18 -5.30 5.75 -4.23
N LEU A 19 -4.75 6.77 -4.91
CA LEU A 19 -4.42 8.06 -4.29
C LEU A 19 -5.65 8.94 -3.97
N PRO A 20 -6.63 9.12 -4.88
CA PRO A 20 -7.86 9.83 -4.54
C PRO A 20 -8.66 9.17 -3.40
N PRO A 21 -8.90 7.84 -3.39
CA PRO A 21 -9.67 7.21 -2.31
C PRO A 21 -8.87 7.10 -1.00
N ALA A 22 -7.53 7.17 -1.02
CA ALA A 22 -6.74 7.23 0.22
C ALA A 22 -7.02 8.51 1.02
N ARG A 23 -7.23 9.66 0.34
CA ARG A 23 -7.63 10.91 1.01
C ARG A 23 -8.98 10.78 1.70
N ASP A 24 -9.91 10.04 1.11
CA ASP A 24 -11.23 9.81 1.70
C ASP A 24 -11.17 9.04 3.01
N ALA A 25 -10.09 8.28 3.27
CA ALA A 25 -9.89 7.58 4.54
C ALA A 25 -9.33 8.50 5.66
N ILE A 26 -8.87 9.70 5.33
CA ILE A 26 -8.23 10.63 6.27
C ILE A 26 -9.20 11.75 6.66
N HIS A 27 -9.22 12.12 7.94
CA HIS A 27 -10.04 13.22 8.43
C HIS A 27 -9.62 14.56 7.79
N ALA A 28 -10.59 15.45 7.54
CA ALA A 28 -10.35 16.73 6.85
C ALA A 28 -9.21 17.56 7.47
N ASP A 29 -9.18 17.67 8.80
CA ASP A 29 -8.12 18.37 9.56
C ASP A 29 -6.69 17.91 9.25
N ASP A 30 -6.52 16.68 8.76
CA ASP A 30 -5.22 16.07 8.52
C ASP A 30 -4.82 16.06 7.02
N LEU A 31 -5.70 16.53 6.12
CA LEU A 31 -5.48 16.48 4.68
C LEU A 31 -4.31 17.37 4.23
N GLU A 32 -4.14 18.55 4.84
CA GLU A 32 -3.01 19.43 4.51
C GLU A 32 -1.68 18.75 4.87
N ARG A 33 -1.59 18.16 6.06
CA ARG A 33 -0.42 17.40 6.52
C ARG A 33 -0.16 16.16 5.66
N TYR A 34 -1.22 15.48 5.21
CA TYR A 34 -1.09 14.39 4.25
C TYR A 34 -0.49 14.88 2.92
N ASP A 35 -1.00 15.97 2.36
CA ASP A 35 -0.50 16.56 1.11
C ASP A 35 0.97 16.99 1.23
N GLU A 36 1.38 17.52 2.39
CA GLU A 36 2.80 17.80 2.68
C GLU A 36 3.67 16.54 2.68
N VAL A 37 3.20 15.44 3.29
CA VAL A 37 3.92 14.17 3.25
C VAL A 37 4.04 13.66 1.80
N MET A 38 2.97 13.76 1.01
CA MET A 38 2.98 13.34 -0.40
C MET A 38 3.96 14.16 -1.26
N LYS A 39 4.16 15.45 -0.96
CA LYS A 39 5.17 16.29 -1.64
C LYS A 39 6.61 15.83 -1.39
N THR A 40 6.86 15.04 -0.34
CA THR A 40 8.20 14.54 -0.02
C THR A 40 8.56 13.22 -0.71
N LEU A 41 7.67 12.67 -1.53
CA LEU A 41 7.89 11.38 -2.18
C LEU A 41 8.93 11.47 -3.31
N ALA A 42 9.88 10.52 -3.29
CA ALA A 42 10.83 10.27 -4.36
C ALA A 42 10.35 9.12 -5.28
N GLY A 43 10.91 9.03 -6.49
CA GLY A 43 10.42 8.11 -7.52
C GLY A 43 10.62 6.61 -7.25
N ASN A 44 11.43 6.25 -6.25
CA ASN A 44 11.78 4.86 -5.88
C ASN A 44 11.17 4.42 -4.54
N GLN A 45 10.12 5.08 -4.07
CA GLN A 45 9.52 4.77 -2.77
C GLN A 45 8.24 3.94 -2.91
N ILE A 46 8.05 3.02 -1.95
CA ILE A 46 6.85 2.19 -1.83
C ILE A 46 6.00 2.74 -0.68
N LEU A 47 4.72 2.94 -0.92
CA LEU A 47 3.78 3.43 0.08
C LEU A 47 2.99 2.27 0.67
N ASP A 48 3.04 2.15 2.00
CA ASP A 48 2.14 1.28 2.73
C ASP A 48 1.16 2.11 3.56
N PHE A 49 -0.13 1.84 3.37
CA PHE A 49 -1.23 2.63 3.93
C PHE A 49 -2.25 1.69 4.56
N TYR A 50 -2.46 1.80 5.87
CA TYR A 50 -3.24 0.83 6.63
C TYR A 50 -3.91 1.47 7.86
N LEU A 51 -4.98 0.83 8.34
CA LEU A 51 -5.67 1.21 9.58
C LEU A 51 -5.22 0.30 10.71
N GLU A 52 -4.72 0.87 11.80
CA GLU A 52 -4.33 0.14 13.00
C GLU A 52 -4.72 0.94 14.23
N ASN A 53 -5.32 0.31 15.25
CA ASN A 53 -5.68 0.98 16.51
C ASN A 53 -6.46 2.31 16.32
N GLN A 54 -7.42 2.33 15.38
CA GLN A 54 -8.22 3.51 15.03
C GLN A 54 -7.42 4.72 14.53
N VAL A 55 -6.22 4.50 14.00
CA VAL A 55 -5.44 5.53 13.31
C VAL A 55 -5.03 5.05 11.92
N VAL A 56 -5.02 5.98 10.98
CA VAL A 56 -4.56 5.72 9.62
C VAL A 56 -3.06 5.94 9.58
N LYS A 57 -2.31 4.90 9.22
CA LYS A 57 -0.85 4.92 9.13
C LYS A 57 -0.41 4.91 7.68
N LEU A 58 0.61 5.70 7.40
CA LEU A 58 1.33 5.73 6.14
C LEU A 58 2.82 5.48 6.43
N ASN A 59 3.36 4.38 5.92
CA ASN A 59 4.79 4.14 5.88
C ASN A 59 5.29 4.33 4.45
N ILE A 60 6.47 4.93 4.34
CA ILE A 60 7.16 5.14 3.08
C ILE A 60 8.44 4.33 3.16
N HIS A 61 8.58 3.35 2.27
CA HIS A 61 9.70 2.44 2.22
C HIS A 61 10.63 2.82 1.06
N GLU A 62 11.94 2.71 1.26
CA GLU A 62 12.94 2.86 0.21
C GLU A 62 13.08 1.55 -0.57
N TYR A 63 12.77 1.55 -1.88
CA TYR A 63 13.09 0.41 -2.74
C TYR A 63 14.58 0.46 -3.15
N PRO A 64 15.30 -0.68 -3.12
CA PRO A 64 14.84 -2.06 -2.87
C PRO A 64 14.97 -2.52 -1.42
N THR A 65 15.41 -1.65 -0.51
CA THR A 65 15.82 -2.04 0.84
C THR A 65 14.68 -2.34 1.82
N GLU A 66 13.43 -2.05 1.44
CA GLU A 66 12.21 -2.14 2.26
C GLU A 66 12.26 -1.35 3.58
N GLN A 67 13.31 -0.57 3.83
CA GLN A 67 13.45 0.24 5.03
C GLN A 67 12.44 1.38 5.04
N ILE A 68 11.77 1.56 6.17
CA ILE A 68 10.89 2.71 6.39
C ILE A 68 11.76 3.95 6.52
N VAL A 69 11.65 4.87 5.57
CA VAL A 69 12.34 6.17 5.58
C VAL A 69 11.48 7.27 6.19
N LYS A 70 10.16 7.07 6.20
CA LYS A 70 9.22 8.01 6.82
C LYS A 70 7.93 7.30 7.22
N SER A 71 7.36 7.71 8.35
CA SER A 71 6.04 7.31 8.81
C SER A 71 5.19 8.53 9.16
N ALA A 72 3.90 8.46 8.88
CA ALA A 72 2.92 9.45 9.26
C ALA A 72 1.66 8.78 9.83
N VAL A 73 0.99 9.47 10.75
CA VAL A 73 -0.23 9.02 11.39
C VAL A 73 -1.30 10.09 11.27
N PHE A 74 -2.48 9.69 10.80
CA PHE A 74 -3.61 10.57 10.57
C PHE A 74 -4.86 10.07 11.29
N LYS A 75 -5.74 10.99 11.66
CA LYS A 75 -7.08 10.69 12.14
C LYS A 75 -7.89 10.02 11.01
N PRO A 76 -8.62 8.94 11.30
CA PRO A 76 -9.50 8.33 10.31
C PRO A 76 -10.69 9.26 10.03
N SER A 77 -11.16 9.24 8.78
CA SER A 77 -12.47 9.80 8.45
C SER A 77 -13.58 8.79 8.76
N ARG A 78 -14.84 9.23 8.61
CA ARG A 78 -16.01 8.32 8.65
C ARG A 78 -16.01 7.22 7.58
N ASN A 79 -15.21 7.37 6.53
CA ASN A 79 -15.11 6.43 5.42
C ASN A 79 -13.90 5.49 5.54
N ALA A 80 -13.04 5.66 6.54
CA ALA A 80 -11.79 4.89 6.67
C ALA A 80 -12.04 3.37 6.66
N ASP A 81 -12.97 2.89 7.48
CA ASP A 81 -13.27 1.45 7.56
C ASP A 81 -13.74 0.88 6.20
N ALA A 82 -14.60 1.62 5.49
CA ALA A 82 -15.09 1.21 4.18
C ALA A 82 -13.96 1.17 3.13
N TYR A 83 -13.05 2.15 3.17
CA TYR A 83 -11.88 2.19 2.31
C TYR A 83 -10.97 0.97 2.53
N PHE A 84 -10.59 0.69 3.78
CA PHE A 84 -9.67 -0.44 4.07
C PHE A 84 -10.33 -1.80 3.81
N LYS A 85 -11.63 -1.93 4.06
CA LYS A 85 -12.37 -3.13 3.68
C LYS A 85 -12.36 -3.36 2.17
N GLN A 86 -12.54 -2.31 1.36
CA GLN A 86 -12.46 -2.41 -0.09
C GLN A 86 -11.06 -2.81 -0.55
N LYS A 87 -10.01 -2.25 0.06
CA LYS A 87 -8.61 -2.60 -0.21
C LYS A 87 -8.34 -4.08 0.07
N ASP A 88 -8.82 -4.60 1.21
CA ASP A 88 -8.69 -6.01 1.57
C ASP A 88 -9.43 -6.94 0.62
N GLU A 89 -10.66 -6.56 0.23
CA GLU A 89 -11.45 -7.33 -0.75
C GLU A 89 -10.77 -7.36 -2.12
N LEU A 90 -10.19 -6.25 -2.57
CA LEU A 90 -9.44 -6.17 -3.81
C LEU A 90 -8.17 -7.03 -3.76
N ALA A 91 -7.43 -6.97 -2.65
CA ALA A 91 -6.24 -7.80 -2.44
C ALA A 91 -6.59 -9.30 -2.47
N LYS A 92 -7.68 -9.70 -1.80
CA LYS A 92 -8.18 -11.08 -1.84
C LYS A 92 -8.55 -11.52 -3.26
N LYS A 93 -9.29 -10.68 -4.01
CA LYS A 93 -9.65 -10.96 -5.41
C LYS A 93 -8.41 -11.10 -6.30
N PHE A 94 -7.42 -10.25 -6.12
CA PHE A 94 -6.16 -10.33 -6.88
C PHE A 94 -5.43 -11.64 -6.61
N LEU A 95 -5.30 -12.03 -5.33
CA LEU A 95 -4.69 -13.30 -4.94
C LEU A 95 -5.47 -14.53 -5.46
N GLN A 96 -6.80 -14.44 -5.55
CA GLN A 96 -7.63 -15.49 -6.13
C GLN A 96 -7.53 -15.58 -7.66
N GLN A 97 -7.31 -14.46 -8.33
CA GLN A 97 -7.17 -14.39 -9.79
C GLN A 97 -5.79 -14.86 -10.26
N TYR A 98 -4.77 -14.68 -9.41
CA TYR A 98 -3.44 -15.21 -9.59
C TYR A 98 -3.12 -16.14 -8.42
N PRO A 99 -3.77 -17.32 -8.33
CA PRO A 99 -3.29 -18.34 -7.43
C PRO A 99 -1.89 -18.64 -7.94
N GLY A 100 -0.85 -18.30 -7.16
CA GLY A 100 0.50 -18.69 -7.52
C GLY A 100 0.44 -20.17 -7.91
N LYS A 101 1.01 -20.53 -9.07
CA LYS A 101 1.10 -21.94 -9.48
C LYS A 101 1.96 -22.67 -8.44
N GLY A 102 1.36 -23.02 -7.31
CA GLY A 102 1.84 -24.03 -6.41
C GLY A 102 1.53 -25.36 -7.07
N GLN A 103 2.44 -25.82 -7.94
CA GLN A 103 2.65 -27.25 -8.04
C GLN A 103 3.36 -27.67 -6.76
N CYS A 104 2.58 -27.92 -5.70
CA CYS A 104 2.94 -28.95 -4.75
C CYS A 104 2.59 -30.28 -5.42
N GLU A 105 3.47 -30.75 -6.30
CA GLU A 105 3.57 -32.17 -6.59
C GLU A 105 4.46 -32.73 -5.48
N LEU A 106 3.82 -33.35 -4.49
CA LEU A 106 4.51 -34.25 -3.57
C LEU A 106 4.90 -35.48 -4.40
N GLU A 107 6.21 -35.69 -4.53
CA GLU A 107 6.78 -36.99 -4.93
C GLU A 107 6.34 -38.10 -3.97
#